data_AF-A0A2H3DAK8-F1
#
_entry.id   AF-A0A2H3DAK8-F1
#
_cell.length_a   1.000
_cell.length_b   1.000
_cell.length_c   1.000
_cell.angle_alpha   90.00
_cell.angle_beta   90.00
_cell.angle_gamma   90.00
#
_symmetry.space_group_name_H-M   'P 1'
#
loop_
_entity.id
_entity.type
_entity.pdbx_description
1 polymer ?
#
loop_
_entity_poly.entity_id
_entity_poly.type
_entity_poly.pdbx_seq_one_letter_code
_entity_poly.pdbx_strand_id
1 'polypeptide(L)'
;MSRLARYTILILVVVVGVHYTLSSIHDEYGRATAFSNIASKFRGGEDLPYDDESTPSSDAPRPTELQPGPRLANATFVMLARNSDLDGAMRAVRAVEDRFNTRHGYPYVFLNDVEFSSEFKRRMSVLTGFNAVFGVIPSDHWNQPDWIDEDKATEARKSLVAADVKYGDSVPYRNMCRFNSGFFFKHPLLQKYRWYWRIEPNVQFHCNILNDPFLFLEENNKVYGFTITVYEIAASIRSLWGHVTDFIAQHPEHIAEDNSMGFLSGNC
;
A
#
# COMPACT_ATOMS: atom_id res chain seq x y z
N MET A 1 5.18 55.55 -9.67
CA MET A 1 4.56 54.22 -9.45
C MET A 1 5.23 53.54 -8.28
N SER A 2 4.46 53.10 -7.27
CA SER A 2 4.99 52.35 -6.13
C SER A 2 5.58 51.00 -6.59
N ARG A 3 6.51 50.42 -5.82
CA ARG A 3 7.06 49.07 -6.12
C ARG A 3 5.94 48.04 -6.23
N LEU A 4 4.92 48.15 -5.39
CA LEU A 4 3.72 47.32 -5.45
C LEU A 4 3.00 47.43 -6.80
N ALA A 5 2.76 48.66 -7.29
CA ALA A 5 2.10 48.88 -8.58
C ALA A 5 2.89 48.28 -9.76
N ARG A 6 4.23 48.29 -9.71
CA ARG A 6 5.09 47.66 -10.73
C ARG A 6 4.94 46.15 -10.74
N TYR A 7 4.94 45.51 -9.57
CA TYR A 7 4.75 44.06 -9.47
C TYR A 7 3.34 43.64 -9.86
N THR A 8 2.31 44.40 -9.49
CA THR A 8 0.93 44.13 -9.90
C THR A 8 0.77 44.17 -11.41
N ILE A 9 1.34 45.19 -12.08
CA ILE A 9 1.29 45.29 -13.54
C ILE A 9 2.07 44.14 -14.19
N LEU A 10 3.26 43.79 -13.68
CA LEU A 10 4.05 42.68 -14.20
C LEU A 10 3.28 41.34 -14.11
N ILE A 11 2.68 41.06 -12.96
CA ILE A 11 1.88 39.84 -12.74
C ILE A 11 0.70 39.82 -13.71
N LEU A 12 0.02 40.95 -13.89
CA LEU A 12 -1.15 41.04 -14.77
C LEU A 12 -0.78 40.81 -16.23
N VAL A 13 0.36 41.35 -16.69
CA VAL A 13 0.90 41.09 -18.04
C VAL A 13 1.25 39.62 -18.23
N VAL A 14 1.89 38.98 -17.23
CA VAL A 14 2.24 37.55 -17.31
C VAL A 14 0.99 36.68 -17.35
N VAL A 15 0.00 36.95 -16.49
CA VAL A 15 -1.26 36.18 -16.44
C VAL A 15 -2.03 36.33 -17.75
N VAL A 16 -2.17 37.54 -18.29
CA VAL A 16 -2.84 37.78 -19.57
C VAL A 16 -2.08 37.13 -20.73
N GLY A 17 -0.74 37.18 -20.72
CA GLY A 17 0.09 36.53 -21.72
C GLY A 17 -0.06 35.01 -21.73
N VAL A 18 -0.01 34.37 -20.56
CA VAL A 18 -0.23 32.92 -20.41
C VAL A 18 -1.66 32.53 -20.81
N HIS A 19 -2.64 33.35 -20.46
CA HIS A 19 -4.02 33.11 -20.82
C HIS A 19 -4.23 33.17 -22.35
N TYR A 20 -3.64 34.17 -23.02
CA TYR A 20 -3.72 34.34 -24.47
C TYR A 20 -3.07 33.17 -25.21
N THR A 21 -1.88 32.73 -24.77
CA THR A 21 -1.19 31.59 -25.39
C THR A 21 -1.96 30.29 -25.20
N LEU A 22 -2.45 29.99 -23.98
CA LEU A 22 -3.25 28.80 -23.73
C LEU A 22 -4.58 28.81 -24.50
N SER A 23 -5.25 29.97 -24.58
CA SER A 23 -6.49 30.11 -25.34
C SER A 23 -6.29 29.98 -26.85
N SER A 24 -5.10 30.27 -27.38
CA SER A 24 -4.80 30.19 -28.81
C SER A 24 -4.27 28.83 -29.24
N ILE A 25 -3.69 28.05 -28.30
CA ILE A 25 -3.09 26.74 -28.57
C ILE A 25 -4.07 25.60 -28.24
N HIS A 26 -4.97 25.77 -27.27
CA HIS A 26 -5.81 24.69 -26.75
C HIS A 26 -7.31 25.06 -26.83
N ASP A 27 -8.03 24.47 -27.79
CA ASP A 27 -9.44 24.77 -28.08
C ASP A 27 -10.37 24.55 -26.87
N GLU A 28 -10.13 23.50 -26.08
CA GLU A 28 -10.92 23.24 -24.87
C GLU A 28 -10.73 24.33 -23.80
N TYR A 29 -9.51 24.83 -23.64
CA TYR A 29 -9.21 25.88 -22.67
C TYR A 29 -9.86 27.20 -23.11
N GLY A 30 -9.73 27.55 -24.39
CA GLY A 30 -10.37 28.74 -24.97
C GLY A 30 -11.89 28.72 -24.85
N ARG A 31 -12.53 27.55 -25.02
CA ARG A 31 -13.98 27.39 -24.78
C ARG A 31 -14.34 27.58 -23.31
N ALA A 32 -13.58 27.00 -22.38
CA ALA A 32 -13.88 27.08 -20.95
C ALA A 32 -13.73 28.50 -20.39
N THR A 33 -12.81 29.29 -20.94
CA THR A 33 -12.51 30.65 -20.48
C THR A 33 -13.14 31.77 -21.32
N ALA A 34 -13.94 31.43 -22.33
CA ALA A 34 -14.67 32.41 -23.13
C ALA A 34 -15.59 33.27 -22.25
N PHE A 35 -15.64 34.59 -22.53
CA PHE A 35 -16.48 35.53 -21.80
C PHE A 35 -17.97 35.16 -21.78
N SER A 36 -18.46 34.45 -22.81
CA SER A 36 -19.84 33.93 -22.86
C SER A 36 -20.13 32.85 -21.80
N ASN A 37 -19.15 31.98 -21.51
CA ASN A 37 -19.28 30.91 -20.50
C ASN A 37 -19.02 31.39 -19.06
N ILE A 38 -18.23 32.45 -18.91
CA ILE A 38 -18.03 33.10 -17.61
C ILE A 38 -19.25 33.98 -17.30
N ALA A 39 -19.77 34.74 -18.26
CA ALA A 39 -20.97 35.56 -18.07
C ALA A 39 -22.21 34.73 -17.75
N SER A 40 -22.36 33.54 -18.35
CA SER A 40 -23.48 32.63 -18.04
C SER A 40 -23.40 32.03 -16.63
N LYS A 41 -22.19 31.89 -16.05
CA LYS A 41 -22.00 31.46 -14.66
C LYS A 41 -22.22 32.58 -13.63
N PHE A 42 -22.13 33.84 -14.02
CA PHE A 42 -22.35 34.99 -13.13
C PHE A 42 -23.76 35.62 -13.23
N ARG A 43 -24.59 35.19 -14.19
CA ARG A 43 -25.98 35.65 -14.39
C ARG A 43 -27.04 34.59 -14.07
N GLY A 44 -26.81 33.76 -13.06
CA GLY A 44 -27.76 32.73 -12.62
C GLY A 44 -28.45 33.08 -11.31
N GLY A 45 -29.40 34.02 -11.34
CA GLY A 45 -30.23 34.36 -10.20
C GLY A 45 -31.25 35.44 -10.56
N GLU A 46 -32.38 35.01 -11.14
CA GLU A 46 -33.75 35.56 -10.97
C GLU A 46 -34.68 34.99 -12.07
N ASP A 47 -35.75 34.35 -11.60
CA ASP A 47 -37.06 34.05 -12.20
C ASP A 47 -37.15 33.60 -13.67
N LEU A 48 -37.41 32.30 -13.85
CA LEU A 48 -38.08 31.78 -15.04
C LEU A 48 -39.55 31.45 -14.71
N PRO A 49 -40.52 31.83 -15.57
CA PRO A 49 -41.92 31.51 -15.38
C PRO A 49 -42.16 30.00 -15.45
N TYR A 50 -43.06 29.54 -14.60
CA TYR A 50 -43.62 28.19 -14.61
C TYR A 50 -44.50 28.02 -15.87
N ASP A 51 -43.97 27.37 -16.90
CA ASP A 51 -44.74 26.85 -18.02
C ASP A 51 -45.12 25.38 -17.74
N ASP A 52 -46.40 25.19 -17.44
CA ASP A 52 -47.07 23.91 -17.26
C ASP A 52 -47.38 23.30 -18.62
N GLU A 53 -46.43 22.55 -19.21
CA GLU A 53 -46.73 21.50 -20.20
C GLU A 53 -45.49 20.66 -20.52
N SER A 54 -45.31 19.54 -19.80
CA SER A 54 -44.66 18.35 -20.34
C SER A 54 -44.85 17.16 -19.42
N THR A 55 -45.86 16.35 -19.74
CA THR A 55 -45.89 14.93 -19.40
C THR A 55 -44.54 14.28 -19.75
N PRO A 56 -43.89 13.53 -18.83
CA PRO A 56 -42.63 12.88 -19.14
C PRO A 56 -42.88 11.73 -20.12
N SER A 57 -42.42 11.87 -21.36
CA SER A 57 -42.25 10.74 -22.27
C SER A 57 -41.21 9.78 -21.67
N SER A 58 -41.56 8.51 -21.53
CA SER A 58 -40.79 7.46 -20.87
C SER A 58 -39.52 6.99 -21.60
N ASP A 59 -38.99 7.76 -22.56
CA ASP A 59 -37.91 7.33 -23.46
C ASP A 59 -36.59 8.08 -23.24
N ALA A 60 -36.32 8.52 -22.00
CA ALA A 60 -34.96 8.88 -21.62
C ALA A 60 -34.11 7.60 -21.60
N PRO A 61 -32.95 7.55 -22.29
CA PRO A 61 -32.03 6.43 -22.18
C PRO A 61 -31.68 6.26 -20.70
N ARG A 62 -32.04 5.09 -20.16
CA ARG A 62 -31.61 4.64 -18.83
C ARG A 62 -30.10 4.89 -18.73
N PRO A 63 -29.58 5.48 -17.63
CA PRO A 63 -28.15 5.62 -17.44
C PRO A 63 -27.53 4.24 -17.70
N THR A 64 -26.70 4.15 -18.74
CA THR A 64 -25.94 2.94 -19.04
C THR A 64 -25.34 2.48 -17.73
N GLU A 65 -25.70 1.27 -17.28
CA GLU A 65 -25.05 0.66 -16.12
C GLU A 65 -23.54 0.88 -16.31
N LEU A 66 -22.92 1.59 -15.36
CA LEU A 66 -21.48 1.73 -15.30
C LEU A 66 -20.92 0.32 -15.48
N GLN A 67 -20.31 0.06 -16.63
CA GLN A 67 -19.64 -1.20 -16.92
C GLN A 67 -18.87 -1.58 -15.66
N PRO A 68 -19.14 -2.74 -15.03
CA PRO A 68 -18.41 -3.15 -13.85
C PRO A 68 -16.93 -3.02 -14.19
N GLY A 69 -16.19 -2.28 -13.35
CA GLY A 69 -14.75 -2.16 -13.52
C GLY A 69 -14.11 -3.55 -13.62
N PRO A 70 -12.87 -3.63 -14.15
CA PRO A 70 -12.17 -4.91 -14.25
C PRO A 70 -12.22 -5.66 -12.91
N ARG A 71 -12.55 -6.96 -12.97
CA ARG A 71 -12.61 -7.83 -11.79
C ARG A 71 -11.31 -7.71 -10.99
N LEU A 72 -11.41 -7.57 -9.67
CA LEU A 72 -10.28 -7.58 -8.76
C LEU A 72 -10.37 -8.78 -7.81
N ALA A 73 -9.22 -9.29 -7.37
CA ALA A 73 -9.18 -10.30 -6.31
C ALA A 73 -9.53 -9.66 -4.96
N ASN A 74 -9.91 -10.48 -3.98
CA ASN A 74 -9.98 -10.02 -2.59
C ASN A 74 -8.56 -9.90 -1.99
N ALA A 75 -7.90 -8.76 -2.21
CA ALA A 75 -6.49 -8.57 -1.88
C ALA A 75 -6.16 -7.19 -1.31
N THR A 76 -5.00 -7.08 -0.67
CA THR A 76 -4.48 -5.81 -0.15
C THR A 76 -2.95 -5.76 -0.18
N PHE A 77 -2.39 -4.56 -0.23
CA PHE A 77 -1.01 -4.32 0.18
C PHE A 77 -0.91 -4.24 1.69
N VAL A 78 0.09 -4.89 2.29
CA VAL A 78 0.36 -4.78 3.73
C VAL A 78 1.78 -4.27 3.94
N MET A 79 1.91 -3.29 4.83
CA MET A 79 3.20 -2.74 5.25
C MET A 79 3.26 -2.65 6.76
N LEU A 80 4.26 -3.29 7.36
CA LEU A 80 4.68 -3.04 8.73
C LEU A 80 5.70 -1.89 8.70
N ALA A 81 5.39 -0.76 9.32
CA ALA A 81 6.27 0.40 9.30
C ALA A 81 6.13 1.21 10.59
N ARG A 82 7.22 1.82 11.03
CA ARG A 82 7.19 2.79 12.14
C ARG A 82 6.91 4.18 11.59
N ASN A 83 6.51 5.09 12.47
CA ASN A 83 6.39 6.51 12.15
C ASN A 83 7.69 7.09 11.56
N SER A 84 8.85 6.65 12.05
CA SER A 84 10.17 7.07 11.56
C SER A 84 10.50 6.57 10.15
N ASP A 85 9.77 5.57 9.64
CA ASP A 85 10.00 4.98 8.32
C ASP A 85 9.22 5.71 7.21
N LEU A 86 8.52 6.82 7.53
CA LEU A 86 7.62 7.55 6.64
C LEU A 86 8.22 7.80 5.24
N ASP A 87 9.42 8.37 5.16
CA ASP A 87 10.03 8.68 3.87
C ASP A 87 10.31 7.43 3.03
N GLY A 88 10.72 6.34 3.67
CA GLY A 88 10.95 5.05 3.03
C GLY A 88 9.65 4.37 2.58
N ALA A 89 8.61 4.46 3.41
CA ALA A 89 7.27 3.97 3.11
C ALA A 89 6.65 4.73 1.93
N MET A 90 6.77 6.06 1.92
CA MET A 90 6.31 6.90 0.81
C MET A 90 7.01 6.56 -0.50
N ARG A 91 8.33 6.31 -0.48
CA ARG A 91 9.07 5.87 -1.68
C ARG A 91 8.57 4.53 -2.20
N ALA A 92 8.38 3.55 -1.31
CA ALA A 92 7.89 2.23 -1.69
C ALA A 92 6.48 2.29 -2.28
N VAL A 93 5.55 3.01 -1.64
CA VAL A 93 4.17 3.14 -2.13
C VAL A 93 4.12 3.87 -3.48
N ARG A 94 4.88 4.95 -3.67
CA ARG A 94 4.99 5.58 -4.99
C ARG A 94 5.46 4.60 -6.06
N ALA A 95 6.48 3.80 -5.77
CA ALA A 95 6.97 2.81 -6.72
C ALA A 95 5.90 1.75 -7.06
N VAL A 96 5.10 1.31 -6.07
CA VAL A 96 3.97 0.39 -6.31
C VAL A 96 2.87 1.05 -7.14
N GLU A 97 2.48 2.28 -6.81
CA GLU A 97 1.48 3.05 -7.56
C GLU A 97 1.90 3.23 -9.02
N ASP A 98 3.09 3.77 -9.24
CA ASP A 98 3.64 4.07 -10.57
C ASP A 98 3.75 2.81 -11.44
N ARG A 99 4.19 1.70 -10.84
CA ARG A 99 4.46 0.45 -11.59
C ARG A 99 3.27 -0.46 -11.72
N PHE A 100 2.27 -0.37 -10.85
CA PHE A 100 1.18 -1.33 -10.78
C PHE A 100 -0.15 -0.68 -10.35
N ASN A 101 -0.23 -0.17 -9.12
CA ASN A 101 -1.51 -0.09 -8.42
C ASN A 101 -2.41 1.06 -8.88
N THR A 102 -1.88 2.09 -9.56
CA THR A 102 -2.73 3.15 -10.13
C THR A 102 -3.72 2.62 -11.18
N ARG A 103 -3.46 1.44 -11.77
CA ARG A 103 -4.38 0.77 -12.72
C ARG A 103 -5.41 -0.14 -12.05
N HIS A 104 -5.15 -0.61 -10.83
CA HIS A 104 -5.96 -1.65 -10.18
C HIS A 104 -6.66 -1.16 -8.91
N GLY A 105 -6.09 -0.19 -8.20
CA GLY A 105 -6.72 0.44 -7.05
C GLY A 105 -6.87 -0.46 -5.83
N TYR A 106 -5.97 -1.42 -5.59
CA TYR A 106 -6.00 -2.25 -4.39
C TYR A 106 -5.75 -1.43 -3.11
N PRO A 107 -6.40 -1.78 -1.99
CA PRO A 107 -6.25 -1.08 -0.73
C PRO A 107 -4.90 -1.38 -0.05
N TYR A 108 -4.51 -0.49 0.86
CA TYR A 108 -3.35 -0.65 1.73
C TYR A 108 -3.77 -0.82 3.19
N VAL A 109 -3.06 -1.70 3.90
CA VAL A 109 -3.10 -1.85 5.36
C VAL A 109 -1.72 -1.53 5.90
N PHE A 110 -1.61 -0.44 6.65
CA PHE A 110 -0.41 -0.08 7.40
C PHE A 110 -0.54 -0.54 8.84
N LEU A 111 0.44 -1.29 9.34
CA LEU A 111 0.49 -1.79 10.71
C LEU A 111 1.72 -1.26 11.42
N ASN A 112 1.58 -1.00 12.72
CA ASN A 112 2.67 -0.56 13.60
C ASN A 112 2.42 -1.03 15.04
N ASP A 113 3.46 -1.17 15.85
CA ASP A 113 3.34 -1.54 17.26
C ASP A 113 2.87 -0.38 18.15
N VAL A 114 2.88 0.84 17.60
CA VAL A 114 2.33 2.05 18.23
C VAL A 114 1.42 2.81 17.25
N GLU A 115 0.67 3.77 17.76
CA GLU A 115 -0.21 4.60 16.95
C GLU A 115 0.56 5.36 15.84
N PHE A 116 0.01 5.35 14.62
CA PHE A 116 0.57 6.16 13.54
C PHE A 116 0.29 7.65 13.77
N SER A 117 1.30 8.49 13.52
CA SER A 117 1.19 9.94 13.61
C SER A 117 0.18 10.46 12.58
N SER A 118 -0.42 11.62 12.89
CA SER A 118 -1.31 12.31 11.95
C SER A 118 -0.62 12.64 10.63
N GLU A 119 0.68 12.93 10.67
CA GLU A 119 1.49 13.14 9.48
C GLU A 119 1.59 11.87 8.63
N PHE A 120 1.93 10.73 9.25
CA PHE A 120 2.05 9.46 8.54
C PHE A 120 0.73 9.11 7.85
N LYS A 121 -0.38 9.14 8.61
CA LYS A 121 -1.71 8.85 8.08
C LYS A 121 -2.06 9.76 6.90
N ARG A 122 -1.92 11.09 7.08
CA ARG A 122 -2.23 12.08 6.04
C ARG A 122 -1.42 11.85 4.76
N ARG A 123 -0.11 11.67 4.88
CA ARG A 123 0.81 11.54 3.73
C ARG A 123 0.57 10.24 2.97
N MET A 124 0.37 9.14 3.69
CA MET A 124 0.07 7.85 3.06
C MET A 124 -1.33 7.82 2.45
N SER A 125 -2.34 8.42 3.08
CA SER A 125 -3.69 8.53 2.50
C SER A 125 -3.68 9.28 1.16
N VAL A 126 -2.92 10.37 1.04
CA VAL A 126 -2.80 11.09 -0.25
C VAL A 126 -2.16 10.23 -1.32
N LEU A 127 -1.07 9.50 -1.00
CA LEU A 127 -0.38 8.64 -1.97
C LEU A 127 -1.21 7.44 -2.43
N THR A 128 -2.10 6.96 -1.59
CA THR A 128 -2.92 5.76 -1.84
C THR A 128 -4.32 6.09 -2.35
N GLY A 129 -4.59 7.35 -2.73
CA GLY A 129 -5.92 7.77 -3.18
C GLY A 129 -7.01 7.59 -2.10
N PHE A 130 -6.63 7.73 -0.83
CA PHE A 130 -7.46 7.46 0.35
C PHE A 130 -7.92 6.01 0.51
N ASN A 131 -7.33 5.06 -0.22
CA ASN A 131 -7.60 3.64 -0.09
C ASN A 131 -6.63 2.95 0.89
N ALA A 132 -6.52 3.50 2.10
CA ALA A 132 -5.62 2.99 3.13
C ALA A 132 -6.29 2.96 4.51
N VAL A 133 -5.99 1.91 5.27
CA VAL A 133 -6.33 1.81 6.69
C VAL A 133 -5.07 1.63 7.53
N PHE A 134 -5.12 2.11 8.77
CA PHE A 134 -3.99 2.14 9.70
C PHE A 134 -4.39 1.41 10.97
N GLY A 135 -3.57 0.46 11.40
CA GLY A 135 -3.83 -0.37 12.58
C GLY A 135 -2.67 -0.41 13.55
N VAL A 136 -2.99 -0.45 14.84
CA VAL A 136 -2.04 -0.75 15.91
C VAL A 136 -2.09 -2.23 16.21
N ILE A 137 -0.92 -2.86 16.26
CA ILE A 137 -0.79 -4.28 16.53
C ILE A 137 -1.16 -4.55 18.00
N PRO A 138 -2.04 -5.52 18.28
CA PRO A 138 -2.30 -5.97 19.64
C PRO A 138 -1.01 -6.36 20.38
N SER A 139 -0.91 -5.97 21.64
CA SER A 139 0.32 -6.15 22.45
C SER A 139 0.76 -7.62 22.51
N ASP A 140 -0.17 -8.56 22.65
CA ASP A 140 0.05 -10.01 22.70
C ASP A 140 0.56 -10.60 21.36
N HIS A 141 0.18 -9.97 20.25
CA HIS A 141 0.65 -10.32 18.91
C HIS A 141 2.05 -9.77 18.61
N TRP A 142 2.47 -8.70 19.28
CA TRP A 142 3.78 -8.08 19.08
C TRP A 142 4.82 -8.53 20.11
N ASN A 143 4.50 -8.39 21.39
CA ASN A 143 5.44 -8.54 22.48
C ASN A 143 5.78 -9.99 22.78
N GLN A 144 6.95 -10.17 23.39
CA GLN A 144 7.41 -11.46 23.87
C GLN A 144 6.41 -12.01 24.90
N PRO A 145 5.97 -13.27 24.76
CA PRO A 145 5.03 -13.87 25.70
C PRO A 145 5.69 -14.27 27.02
N ASP A 146 4.90 -14.35 28.09
CA ASP A 146 5.38 -14.53 29.46
C ASP A 146 6.12 -15.85 29.74
N TRP A 147 5.91 -16.87 28.92
CA TRP A 147 6.61 -18.16 29.06
C TRP A 147 8.05 -18.13 28.53
N ILE A 148 8.51 -17.02 27.95
CA ILE A 148 9.91 -16.85 27.54
C ILE A 148 10.71 -16.35 28.74
N ASP A 149 11.68 -17.15 29.15
CA ASP A 149 12.72 -16.75 30.11
C ASP A 149 13.59 -15.65 29.51
N GLU A 150 13.43 -14.43 30.04
CA GLU A 150 14.08 -13.23 29.52
C GLU A 150 15.59 -13.18 29.82
N ASP A 151 16.06 -13.82 30.90
CA ASP A 151 17.48 -13.91 31.21
C ASP A 151 18.16 -14.85 30.21
N LYS A 152 17.56 -16.02 29.96
CA LYS A 152 18.02 -16.94 28.92
C LYS A 152 17.97 -16.30 27.53
N ALA A 153 16.92 -15.55 27.22
CA ALA A 153 16.82 -14.82 25.95
C ALA A 153 17.92 -13.75 25.84
N THR A 154 18.22 -13.03 26.92
CA THR A 154 19.32 -12.05 26.98
C THR A 154 20.68 -12.67 26.68
N GLU A 155 21.00 -13.81 27.28
CA GLU A 155 22.26 -14.50 27.00
C GLU A 155 22.34 -15.01 25.56
N ALA A 156 21.23 -15.53 25.02
CA ALA A 156 21.16 -15.94 23.62
C ALA A 156 21.43 -14.74 22.68
N ARG A 157 20.88 -13.56 22.97
CA ARG A 157 21.11 -12.33 22.20
C ARG A 157 22.57 -11.87 22.25
N LYS A 158 23.20 -11.91 23.42
CA LYS A 158 24.65 -11.63 23.55
C LYS A 158 25.47 -12.58 22.68
N SER A 159 25.08 -13.86 22.59
CA SER A 159 25.77 -14.82 21.71
C SER A 159 25.60 -14.48 20.22
N LEU A 160 24.47 -13.92 19.80
CA LEU A 160 24.24 -13.46 18.43
C LEU A 160 25.10 -12.23 18.10
N VAL A 161 25.22 -11.28 19.04
CA VAL A 161 26.12 -10.13 18.90
C VAL A 161 27.57 -10.58 18.78
N ALA A 162 28.01 -11.51 19.64
CA ALA A 162 29.36 -12.05 19.59
C ALA A 162 29.67 -12.79 18.27
N ALA A 163 28.64 -13.29 17.59
CA ALA A 163 28.73 -13.93 16.28
C ALA A 163 28.51 -12.96 15.10
N ASP A 164 28.54 -11.65 15.34
CA ASP A 164 28.33 -10.58 14.35
C ASP A 164 27.00 -10.70 13.57
N VAL A 165 25.97 -11.26 14.21
CA VAL A 165 24.63 -11.35 13.60
C VAL A 165 23.97 -9.97 13.67
N LYS A 166 23.67 -9.43 12.50
CA LYS A 166 22.95 -8.16 12.36
C LYS A 166 21.65 -8.17 13.19
N TYR A 167 21.46 -7.12 14.00
CA TYR A 167 20.33 -6.98 14.93
C TYR A 167 20.25 -8.05 16.03
N GLY A 168 21.34 -8.77 16.32
CA GLY A 168 21.38 -9.86 17.30
C GLY A 168 20.91 -9.46 18.71
N ASP A 169 21.07 -8.20 19.10
CA ASP A 169 20.62 -7.62 20.38
C ASP A 169 19.20 -7.03 20.35
N SER A 170 18.61 -6.78 19.18
CA SER A 170 17.38 -5.99 19.03
C SER A 170 16.08 -6.74 19.33
N VAL A 171 15.46 -6.46 20.50
CA VAL A 171 14.18 -7.06 20.89
C VAL A 171 13.05 -6.72 19.91
N PRO A 172 12.89 -5.44 19.47
CA PRO A 172 11.88 -5.10 18.47
C PRO A 172 12.05 -5.87 17.15
N TYR A 173 13.28 -6.21 16.76
CA TYR A 173 13.53 -7.01 15.55
C TYR A 173 13.02 -8.45 15.70
N ARG A 174 13.20 -9.07 16.88
CA ARG A 174 12.62 -10.40 17.17
C ARG A 174 11.10 -10.37 17.22
N ASN A 175 10.52 -9.35 17.83
CA ASN A 175 9.07 -9.14 17.84
C ASN A 175 8.52 -9.03 16.41
N MET A 176 9.20 -8.27 15.55
CA MET A 176 8.88 -8.18 14.12
C MET A 176 8.97 -9.52 13.40
N CYS A 177 10.03 -10.30 13.61
CA CYS A 177 10.18 -11.63 13.02
C CYS A 177 9.04 -12.57 13.47
N ARG A 178 8.71 -12.59 14.77
CA ARG A 178 7.59 -13.36 15.33
C ARG A 178 6.25 -12.93 14.71
N PHE A 179 6.02 -11.62 14.64
CA PHE A 179 4.78 -11.07 14.12
C PHE A 179 4.55 -11.46 12.65
N ASN A 180 5.58 -11.31 11.81
CA ASN A 180 5.53 -11.70 10.40
C ASN A 180 5.43 -13.23 10.22
N SER A 181 5.94 -14.03 11.15
CA SER A 181 5.89 -15.49 11.06
C SER A 181 4.51 -16.07 11.45
N GLY A 182 3.77 -15.42 12.35
CA GLY A 182 2.60 -16.08 12.97
C GLY A 182 1.41 -15.21 13.34
N PHE A 183 1.47 -13.88 13.17
CA PHE A 183 0.45 -12.98 13.72
C PHE A 183 -0.09 -11.92 12.76
N PHE A 184 0.65 -11.49 11.74
CA PHE A 184 0.16 -10.44 10.84
C PHE A 184 -1.19 -10.80 10.21
N PHE A 185 -1.35 -12.03 9.70
CA PHE A 185 -2.58 -12.53 9.10
C PHE A 185 -3.73 -12.72 10.10
N LYS A 186 -3.48 -12.58 11.41
CA LYS A 186 -4.50 -12.60 12.47
C LYS A 186 -5.03 -11.21 12.82
N HIS A 187 -4.40 -10.15 12.30
CA HIS A 187 -4.83 -8.79 12.58
C HIS A 187 -6.27 -8.56 12.06
N PRO A 188 -7.17 -7.90 12.83
CA PRO A 188 -8.56 -7.70 12.42
C PRO A 188 -8.73 -7.05 11.03
N LEU A 189 -7.88 -6.06 10.71
CA LEU A 189 -7.90 -5.38 9.41
C LEU A 189 -7.55 -6.30 8.22
N LEU A 190 -6.89 -7.43 8.48
CA LEU A 190 -6.48 -8.38 7.44
C LEU A 190 -7.45 -9.58 7.29
N GLN A 191 -8.34 -9.82 8.26
CA GLN A 191 -9.24 -11.00 8.24
C GLN A 191 -10.16 -11.06 7.03
N LYS A 192 -10.48 -9.91 6.42
CA LYS A 192 -11.38 -9.83 5.27
C LYS A 192 -10.69 -10.13 3.94
N TYR A 193 -9.36 -10.19 3.88
CA TYR A 193 -8.61 -10.37 2.63
C TYR A 193 -8.14 -11.81 2.43
N ARG A 194 -8.20 -12.30 1.19
CA ARG A 194 -7.68 -13.62 0.82
C ARG A 194 -6.20 -13.58 0.49
N TRP A 195 -5.76 -12.49 -0.14
CA TRP A 195 -4.39 -12.27 -0.61
C TRP A 195 -3.78 -11.03 0.02
N TYR A 196 -2.47 -11.07 0.22
CA TYR A 196 -1.70 -9.90 0.60
C TYR A 196 -0.44 -9.80 -0.25
N TRP A 197 -0.01 -8.57 -0.51
CA TRP A 197 1.34 -8.28 -0.98
C TRP A 197 2.07 -7.50 0.10
N ARG A 198 3.04 -8.16 0.74
CA ARG A 198 3.93 -7.52 1.71
C ARG A 198 4.89 -6.57 0.99
N ILE A 199 4.86 -5.31 1.39
CA ILE A 199 5.78 -4.27 0.92
C ILE A 199 6.51 -3.69 2.13
N GLU A 200 7.81 -3.43 1.96
CA GLU A 200 8.67 -2.88 3.00
C GLU A 200 9.08 -1.44 2.65
N PRO A 201 9.38 -0.57 3.62
CA PRO A 201 9.99 0.72 3.35
C PRO A 201 11.27 0.58 2.52
N ASN A 202 11.52 1.54 1.62
CA ASN A 202 12.73 1.63 0.78
C ASN A 202 12.90 0.59 -0.35
N VAL A 203 11.88 -0.22 -0.65
CA VAL A 203 11.92 -1.08 -1.86
C VAL A 203 11.69 -0.28 -3.14
N GLN A 204 12.14 -0.83 -4.27
CA GLN A 204 11.94 -0.25 -5.60
C GLN A 204 11.37 -1.28 -6.57
N PHE A 205 10.62 -0.79 -7.56
CA PHE A 205 10.08 -1.59 -8.66
C PHE A 205 10.58 -1.01 -9.98
N HIS A 206 11.38 -1.80 -10.70
CA HIS A 206 12.06 -1.34 -11.92
C HIS A 206 11.24 -1.60 -13.20
N CYS A 207 10.27 -2.51 -13.14
CA CYS A 207 9.45 -2.91 -14.27
C CYS A 207 7.99 -2.48 -14.05
N ASN A 208 7.30 -2.09 -15.12
CA ASN A 208 5.85 -1.95 -15.08
C ASN A 208 5.21 -3.34 -14.99
N ILE A 209 4.27 -3.50 -14.07
CA ILE A 209 3.54 -4.76 -13.84
C ILE A 209 2.15 -4.55 -14.43
N LEU A 210 1.94 -5.09 -15.62
CA LEU A 210 0.73 -4.82 -16.42
C LEU A 210 -0.41 -5.78 -16.11
N ASN A 211 -0.08 -6.99 -15.64
CA ASN A 211 -1.05 -8.02 -15.27
C ASN A 211 -1.26 -8.01 -13.75
N ASP A 212 -2.47 -8.36 -13.33
CA ASP A 212 -2.81 -8.47 -11.92
C ASP A 212 -2.21 -9.74 -11.30
N PRO A 213 -1.21 -9.62 -10.40
CA PRO A 213 -0.59 -10.78 -9.78
C PRO A 213 -1.56 -11.52 -8.86
N PHE A 214 -2.52 -10.83 -8.23
CA PHE A 214 -3.48 -11.49 -7.34
C PHE A 214 -4.46 -12.35 -8.12
N LEU A 215 -4.97 -11.85 -9.26
CA LEU A 215 -5.78 -12.68 -10.15
C LEU A 215 -4.98 -13.85 -10.70
N PHE A 216 -3.72 -13.62 -11.09
CA PHE A 216 -2.86 -14.69 -11.57
C PHE A 216 -2.72 -15.81 -10.52
N LEU A 217 -2.51 -15.46 -9.25
CA LEU A 217 -2.43 -16.46 -8.18
C LEU A 217 -3.74 -17.24 -8.03
N GLU A 218 -4.88 -16.54 -8.02
CA GLU A 218 -6.21 -17.12 -7.87
C GLU A 218 -6.57 -18.05 -9.04
N GLU A 219 -6.36 -17.61 -10.28
CA GLU A 219 -6.74 -18.33 -11.51
C GLU A 219 -5.83 -19.53 -11.79
N ASN A 220 -4.58 -19.50 -11.31
CA ASN A 220 -3.59 -20.55 -11.58
C ASN A 220 -3.30 -21.44 -10.36
N ASN A 221 -4.18 -21.40 -9.35
CA ASN A 221 -4.08 -22.18 -8.11
C ASN A 221 -2.69 -22.06 -7.45
N LYS A 222 -2.13 -20.84 -7.41
CA LYS A 222 -0.86 -20.56 -6.73
C LYS A 222 -1.14 -20.10 -5.32
N VAL A 223 -0.28 -20.47 -4.37
CA VAL A 223 -0.45 -20.13 -2.95
C VAL A 223 0.52 -19.07 -2.45
N TYR A 224 1.63 -18.83 -3.17
CA TYR A 224 2.69 -17.90 -2.78
C TYR A 224 3.49 -17.43 -3.99
N GLY A 225 4.12 -16.25 -3.90
CA GLY A 225 5.01 -15.69 -4.90
C GLY A 225 6.21 -14.98 -4.26
N PHE A 226 7.39 -15.13 -4.87
CA PHE A 226 8.63 -14.49 -4.43
C PHE A 226 9.46 -14.03 -5.63
N THR A 227 10.41 -13.14 -5.39
CA THR A 227 11.33 -12.60 -6.42
C THR A 227 12.80 -12.92 -6.17
N ILE A 228 13.19 -13.15 -4.91
CA ILE A 228 14.59 -13.37 -4.50
C ILE A 228 14.65 -14.53 -3.51
N THR A 229 15.66 -15.38 -3.63
CA THR A 229 16.04 -16.42 -2.66
C THR A 229 17.46 -16.17 -2.16
N VAL A 230 17.69 -16.35 -0.87
CA VAL A 230 19.00 -16.16 -0.23
C VAL A 230 19.28 -17.28 0.78
N TYR A 231 20.55 -17.51 1.06
CA TYR A 231 20.95 -18.30 2.22
C TYR A 231 20.82 -17.47 3.50
N GLU A 232 20.34 -18.10 4.56
CA GLU A 232 20.24 -17.49 5.89
C GLU A 232 21.56 -17.62 6.66
N ILE A 233 21.80 -16.70 7.60
CA ILE A 233 22.92 -16.74 8.52
C ILE A 233 22.69 -17.90 9.49
N ALA A 234 23.44 -19.00 9.36
CA ALA A 234 23.24 -20.21 10.16
C ALA A 234 23.20 -19.96 11.69
N ALA A 235 23.95 -18.96 12.17
CA ALA A 235 23.95 -18.56 13.58
C ALA A 235 22.57 -18.06 14.09
N SER A 236 21.72 -17.51 13.21
CA SER A 236 20.38 -17.00 13.55
C SER A 236 19.32 -18.10 13.67
N ILE A 237 19.56 -19.29 13.09
CA ILE A 237 18.58 -20.38 12.96
C ILE A 237 19.11 -21.74 13.46
N ARG A 238 20.09 -21.73 14.37
CA ARG A 238 20.82 -22.94 14.84
C ARG A 238 19.95 -24.16 15.18
N SER A 239 18.82 -23.93 15.87
CA SER A 239 17.93 -25.01 16.29
C SER A 239 16.65 -25.10 15.46
N LEU A 240 16.43 -24.22 14.47
CA LEU A 240 15.17 -24.15 13.73
C LEU A 240 14.87 -25.46 13.01
N TRP A 241 15.83 -25.95 12.21
CA TRP A 241 15.62 -27.18 11.44
C TRP A 241 15.37 -28.40 12.34
N GLY A 242 16.11 -28.53 13.45
CA GLY A 242 15.89 -29.60 14.43
C GLY A 242 14.47 -29.59 15.01
N HIS A 243 13.96 -28.42 15.42
CA HIS A 243 12.59 -28.31 15.92
C HIS A 243 11.54 -28.56 14.83
N VAL A 244 11.82 -28.17 13.58
CA VAL A 244 10.96 -28.50 12.43
C VAL A 244 10.92 -30.00 12.22
N THR A 245 12.06 -30.70 12.25
CA THR A 245 12.09 -32.17 12.09
C THR A 245 11.38 -32.90 13.23
N ASP A 246 11.49 -32.40 14.47
CA ASP A 246 10.76 -32.95 15.62
C ASP A 246 9.25 -32.77 15.46
N PHE A 247 8.81 -31.62 14.93
CA PHE A 247 7.40 -31.36 14.62
C PHE A 247 6.90 -32.27 13.50
N ILE A 248 7.68 -32.44 12.42
CA ILE A 248 7.35 -33.32 11.30
C ILE A 248 7.19 -34.78 11.78
N ALA A 249 8.08 -35.24 12.67
CA ALA A 249 7.99 -36.59 13.23
C ALA A 249 6.70 -36.81 14.04
N GLN A 250 6.18 -35.77 14.69
CA GLN A 250 4.93 -35.82 15.45
C GLN A 250 3.69 -35.62 14.57
N HIS A 251 3.82 -34.90 13.46
CA HIS A 251 2.73 -34.53 12.55
C HIS A 251 3.07 -34.84 11.08
N PRO A 252 3.31 -36.11 10.72
CA PRO A 252 3.65 -36.48 9.35
C PRO A 252 2.53 -36.17 8.34
N GLU A 253 1.28 -36.09 8.79
CA GLU A 253 0.10 -35.75 7.98
C GLU A 253 0.13 -34.35 7.37
N HIS A 254 0.99 -33.46 7.88
CA HIS A 254 1.14 -32.10 7.36
C HIS A 254 2.18 -31.98 6.23
N ILE A 255 2.88 -33.07 5.90
CA ILE A 255 3.82 -33.09 4.80
C ILE A 255 3.08 -33.31 3.48
N ALA A 256 3.06 -32.29 2.63
CA ALA A 256 2.56 -32.41 1.26
C ALA A 256 3.43 -33.39 0.45
N GLU A 257 2.81 -34.16 -0.44
CA GLU A 257 3.52 -35.13 -1.29
C GLU A 257 4.50 -34.45 -2.25
N ASP A 258 4.11 -33.30 -2.81
CA ASP A 258 4.86 -32.48 -3.77
C ASP A 258 5.60 -31.29 -3.10
N ASN A 259 6.20 -31.53 -1.94
CA ASN A 259 6.88 -30.49 -1.18
C ASN A 259 8.28 -30.11 -1.73
N SER A 260 8.84 -29.01 -1.22
CA SER A 260 10.17 -28.51 -1.58
C SER A 260 11.31 -29.01 -0.67
N MET A 261 11.22 -30.22 -0.10
CA MET A 261 12.21 -30.73 0.86
C MET A 261 13.64 -30.74 0.31
N GLY A 262 13.80 -31.04 -0.99
CA GLY A 262 15.12 -31.00 -1.65
C GLY A 262 15.76 -29.61 -1.66
N PHE A 263 14.96 -28.54 -1.75
CA PHE A 263 15.44 -27.16 -1.62
C PHE A 263 15.80 -26.81 -0.16
N LEU A 264 15.06 -27.35 0.82
CA LEU A 264 15.23 -27.05 2.24
C LEU A 264 16.40 -27.81 2.90
N SER A 265 16.62 -29.06 2.48
CA SER A 265 17.51 -30.02 3.14
C SER A 265 18.60 -30.59 2.22
N GLY A 266 18.62 -30.17 0.95
CA GLY A 266 19.68 -30.54 0.03
C GLY A 266 21.03 -30.03 0.54
N ASN A 267 21.89 -30.95 0.97
CA ASN A 267 23.29 -30.64 1.18
C ASN A 267 23.92 -30.36 -0.19
N CYS A 268 24.60 -29.22 -0.34
CA CYS A 268 25.65 -29.10 -1.35
C CYS A 268 26.83 -29.99 -0.97
#